data_AF-A0A946CPB9-F1
#
_entry.id   AF-A0A946CPB9-F1
#
_cell.length_a   1.000
_cell.length_b   1.000
_cell.length_c   1.000
_cell.angle_alpha   90.00
_cell.angle_beta   90.00
_cell.angle_gamma   90.00
#
_symmetry.space_group_name_H-M   'P 1'
#
loop_
_entity.id
_entity.type
_entity.pdbx_description
1 polymer ?
#
loop_
_entity_poly.entity_id
_entity_poly.type
_entity_poly.pdbx_seq_one_letter_code
_entity_poly.pdbx_strand_id
1 'polypeptide(L)' 'PNMFGDADGEMGMIQNTLGDFPLIGFYAGGEVSFNRLYTYTGVLTLFL' A
#
# COMPACT_ATOMS: atom_id res chain seq x y z
N PRO A 1 15.32 5.32 -6.73
CA PRO A 1 14.21 4.39 -7.04
C PRO A 1 13.48 3.80 -5.82
N ASN A 2 13.96 4.04 -4.58
CA ASN A 2 13.26 3.62 -3.37
C ASN A 2 12.64 4.86 -2.71
N MET A 3 11.42 5.21 -3.10
CA MET A 3 10.69 6.35 -2.52
C MET A 3 9.94 5.99 -1.23
N PHE A 4 9.91 4.70 -0.87
CA PHE A 4 9.31 4.18 0.35
C PHE A 4 10.31 3.22 1.00
N GLY A 5 10.24 3.11 2.33
CA GLY A 5 11.27 2.51 3.20
C GLY A 5 11.54 1.03 2.98
N ASP A 6 11.74 0.26 4.05
CA ASP A 6 11.89 -1.19 3.92
C ASP A 6 10.71 -1.80 3.14
N ALA A 7 11.01 -2.83 2.33
CA ALA A 7 10.06 -3.45 1.40
C ALA A 7 8.74 -3.88 2.07
N ASP A 8 8.75 -4.08 3.39
CA ASP A 8 7.61 -4.55 4.18
C ASP A 8 6.86 -3.44 4.93
N GLY A 9 7.30 -2.18 4.86
CA GLY A 9 6.73 -1.09 5.66
C GLY A 9 5.24 -0.83 5.38
N GLU A 10 4.84 -0.88 4.10
CA GLU A 10 3.43 -0.68 3.69
C GLU A 10 2.55 -1.86 4.08
N MET A 11 3.04 -3.09 3.91
CA MET A 11 2.33 -4.30 4.32
C MET A 11 2.12 -4.34 5.84
N GLY A 12 3.14 -3.95 6.61
CA GLY A 12 3.03 -3.82 8.06
C GLY A 12 2.00 -2.76 8.48
N MET A 13 1.93 -1.62 7.79
CA MET A 13 0.89 -0.61 8.04
C MET A 13 -0.52 -1.15 7.80
N ILE A 14 -0.73 -1.90 6.72
CA ILE A 14 -2.03 -2.51 6.42
C ILE A 14 -2.42 -3.52 7.49
N GLN A 15 -1.52 -4.44 7.87
CA GLN A 15 -1.76 -5.44 8.91
C GLN A 15 -2.04 -4.81 10.27
N ASN A 16 -1.27 -3.78 10.65
CA ASN A 16 -1.50 -3.06 11.92
C ASN A 16 -2.86 -2.35 11.95
N THR A 17 -3.39 -1.93 10.80
CA THR A 17 -4.66 -1.19 10.71
C THR A 17 -5.87 -2.12 10.62
N LEU A 18 -5.75 -3.18 9.83
CA LEU A 18 -6.87 -4.08 9.48
C LEU A 18 -6.87 -5.38 10.30
N GLY A 19 -5.80 -5.66 11.03
CA GLY A 19 -5.64 -6.87 11.85
C GLY A 19 -5.08 -8.05 11.07
N ASP A 20 -5.29 -9.25 11.61
CA ASP A 20 -4.85 -10.49 11.00
C ASP A 20 -5.89 -11.00 9.98
N PHE A 21 -5.49 -11.03 8.71
CA PHE A 21 -6.30 -11.50 7.59
C PHE A 21 -5.36 -11.99 6.49
N PRO A 22 -5.81 -12.85 5.55
CA PRO A 22 -4.92 -13.55 4.61
C PRO A 22 -4.45 -12.62 3.47
N LEU A 23 -3.70 -11.56 3.81
CA LEU A 23 -3.15 -10.57 2.91
C LEU A 23 -1.91 -11.13 2.18
N ILE A 24 -1.97 -11.15 0.85
CA ILE A 24 -0.87 -11.61 0.00
C ILE A 24 -0.07 -10.42 -0.53
N GLY A 25 -0.75 -9.31 -0.77
CA GLY A 25 -0.11 -8.12 -1.32
C GLY A 25 -1.08 -6.97 -1.53
N PHE A 26 -0.49 -5.83 -1.86
CA PHE A 26 -1.18 -4.59 -2.11
C PHE A 26 -0.51 -3.88 -3.28
N TYR A 27 -1.32 -3.22 -4.09
CA TYR A 27 -0.84 -2.27 -5.09
C TYR A 27 -1.67 -1.00 -4.98
N ALA A 28 -1.02 0.13 -4.81
CA ALA A 28 -1.64 1.43 -5.05
C ALA A 28 -0.65 2.34 -5.78
N GLY A 29 -1.18 3.12 -6.70
CA GLY A 29 -0.43 4.13 -7.42
C GLY A 29 -0.94 5.52 -7.08
N GLY A 30 -0.06 6.50 -7.22
CA GLY A 30 -0.43 7.90 -7.20
C GLY A 30 0.72 8.75 -7.69
N GLU A 31 0.43 9.99 -8.09
CA GLU A 31 1.44 10.97 -8.48
C GLU A 31 1.35 12.20 -7.58
N VAL A 32 2.52 12.69 -7.17
CA VAL A 32 2.64 13.97 -6.48
C VAL A 32 2.94 15.04 -7.51
N SER A 33 2.10 16.05 -7.59
CA SER A 33 2.27 17.20 -8.49
C SER A 33 2.12 18.50 -7.69
N PHE A 34 3.24 19.20 -7.53
CA PHE A 34 3.35 20.41 -6.71
C PHE A 34 2.91 20.18 -5.25
N ASN A 35 1.71 20.62 -4.85
CA ASN A 35 1.15 20.36 -3.51
C ASN A 35 -0.01 19.35 -3.52
N ARG A 36 -0.32 18.76 -4.69
CA ARG A 36 -1.45 17.86 -4.86
C ARG A 36 -0.99 16.42 -4.97
N LEU A 37 -1.71 15.54 -4.28
CA LEU A 37 -1.59 14.10 -4.41
C LEU A 37 -2.76 13.60 -5.25
N TYR A 38 -2.46 13.01 -6.40
CA TYR A 38 -3.45 12.37 -7.26
C TYR A 38 -3.35 10.85 -7.06
N THR A 39 -4.36 10.27 -6.43
CA THR A 39 -4.37 8.84 -6.11
C THR A 39 -5.13 8.07 -7.17
N TYR A 40 -4.58 6.93 -7.56
CA TYR A 40 -5.26 5.93 -8.39
C TYR A 40 -5.89 4.86 -7.51
N THR A 41 -6.78 4.04 -8.10
CA THR A 41 -7.38 2.91 -7.40
C THR A 41 -6.30 1.94 -6.92
N GLY A 42 -6.39 1.54 -5.66
CA GLY A 42 -5.58 0.47 -5.09
C GLY A 42 -6.31 -0.87 -5.09
N VAL A 43 -5.54 -1.96 -5.13
CA VAL A 43 -6.04 -3.33 -5.08
C VAL A 43 -5.37 -4.07 -3.92
N LEU A 44 -6.18 -4.81 -3.17
CA LEU A 44 -5.74 -5.71 -2.10
C LEU A 44 -5.95 -7.15 -2.55
N THR A 45 -4.93 -7.99 -2.43
CA THR A 45 -4.98 -9.39 -2.90
C THR A 45 -4.95 -10.32 -1.70
N LEU A 46 -5.89 -11.27 -1.64
CA LEU A 46 -6.12 -12.16 -0.50
C LEU A 46 -6.34 -13.62 -0.92
N PHE A 47 -6.13 -14.56 0.02
CA PHE A 47 -6.56 -15.96 -0.11
C PHE A 47 -7.92 -16.21 0.60
N LEU A 48 -8.64 -17.23 0.14
CA LEU A 48 -9.83 -17.81 0.77
C LEU A 48 -9.52 -19.24 1.23
#